data_AF-A0A2V7EC16-F1
#
_entry.id   AF-A0A2V7EC16-F1
#
_cell.length_a   1.000
_cell.length_b   1.000
_cell.length_c   1.000
_cell.angle_alpha   90.00
_cell.angle_beta   90.00
_cell.angle_gamma   90.00
#
_symmetry.space_group_name_H-M   'P 1'
#
loop_
_entity.id
_entity.type
_entity.pdbx_description
1 polymer ?
#
loop_
_entity_poly.entity_id
_entity_poly.type
_entity_poly.pdbx_seq_one_letter_code
_entity_poly.pdbx_strand_id
1 'polypeptide(L)'
;MPSWLQEGLPERLDRDLLVRAYRFSERAHEGQKRLSGDRYVSHCVEVAKILVDLQLDSTTVASGLVHDVVEDTAVTVDDIEAEFGKEIAEIVDGLTKIGHLPLNSSQ
;
A
#
# COMPACT_ATOMS: atom_id res chain seq x y z
N MET A 1 -14.00 2.13 -2.43
CA MET A 1 -13.51 0.81 -1.96
C MET A 1 -13.69 -0.21 -3.07
N PRO A 2 -12.66 -1.00 -3.43
CA PRO A 2 -12.70 -1.91 -4.58
C PRO A 2 -13.68 -3.08 -4.38
N SER A 3 -14.21 -3.63 -5.49
CA SER A 3 -15.21 -4.70 -5.47
C SER A 3 -14.68 -6.01 -4.90
N TRP A 4 -13.44 -6.39 -5.20
CA TRP A 4 -12.80 -7.60 -4.65
C TRP A 4 -12.66 -7.56 -3.12
N LEU A 5 -12.58 -6.37 -2.54
CA LEU A 5 -12.59 -6.18 -1.09
C LEU A 5 -14.01 -6.23 -0.50
N GLN A 6 -15.06 -6.22 -1.32
CA GLN A 6 -16.47 -6.31 -0.89
C GLN A 6 -17.09 -7.70 -1.15
N GLU A 7 -16.80 -8.28 -2.31
CA GLU A 7 -17.48 -9.48 -2.84
C GLU A 7 -16.94 -10.80 -2.28
N GLY A 8 -15.73 -10.81 -1.71
CA GLY A 8 -15.15 -11.99 -1.08
C GLY A 8 -13.63 -11.99 -1.13
N LEU A 9 -12.99 -12.18 0.02
CA LEU A 9 -11.54 -12.37 0.13
C LEU A 9 -11.27 -13.84 0.42
N PRO A 10 -10.19 -14.44 -0.12
CA PRO A 10 -9.81 -15.79 0.27
C PRO A 10 -9.51 -15.83 1.78
N GLU A 11 -9.86 -16.94 2.44
CA GLU A 11 -9.80 -17.08 3.91
C GLU A 11 -8.43 -16.80 4.54
N ARG A 12 -7.35 -16.97 3.77
CA ARG A 12 -5.98 -16.65 4.21
C ARG A 12 -5.76 -15.15 4.49
N LEU A 13 -6.65 -14.28 3.99
CA LEU A 13 -6.51 -12.84 4.10
C LEU A 13 -7.37 -12.26 5.22
N ASP A 14 -6.74 -11.41 6.03
CA ASP A 14 -7.40 -10.61 7.05
C ASP A 14 -8.10 -9.42 6.38
N ARG A 15 -9.43 -9.55 6.23
CA ARG A 15 -10.28 -8.50 5.66
C ARG A 15 -10.18 -7.19 6.41
N ASP A 16 -10.16 -7.22 7.73
CA ASP A 16 -10.21 -6.00 8.55
C ASP A 16 -8.91 -5.22 8.41
N LEU A 17 -7.77 -5.91 8.38
CA LEU A 17 -6.48 -5.32 8.07
C LEU A 17 -6.49 -4.64 6.69
N LEU A 18 -6.95 -5.32 5.65
CA LEU A 18 -6.96 -4.78 4.29
C LEU A 18 -7.91 -3.60 4.12
N VAL A 19 -9.07 -3.63 4.78
CA VAL A 19 -10.01 -2.51 4.80
C VAL A 19 -9.42 -1.29 5.51
N ARG A 20 -8.72 -1.49 6.64
CA ARG A 20 -8.02 -0.39 7.32
C ARG A 20 -6.92 0.19 6.43
N ALA A 21 -6.08 -0.65 5.82
CA ALA A 21 -5.01 -0.22 4.92
C ALA A 21 -5.55 0.57 3.72
N TYR A 22 -6.62 0.08 3.07
CA TYR A 22 -7.28 0.81 1.98
C TYR A 22 -7.76 2.19 2.43
N ARG A 23 -8.47 2.27 3.56
CA ARG A 23 -9.01 3.55 4.06
C ARG A 23 -7.90 4.50 4.49
N PHE A 24 -6.82 3.99 5.03
CA PHE A 24 -5.65 4.78 5.39
C PHE A 24 -5.02 5.41 4.14
N SER A 25 -4.73 4.60 3.13
CA SER A 25 -4.19 5.04 1.84
C SER A 25 -5.13 6.03 1.13
N GLU A 26 -6.43 5.76 1.13
CA GLU A 26 -7.44 6.65 0.54
C GLU A 26 -7.47 8.04 1.18
N ARG A 27 -7.27 8.12 2.51
CA ARG A 27 -7.19 9.39 3.25
C ARG A 27 -5.85 10.09 3.04
N ALA A 28 -4.74 9.33 3.08
CA ALA A 28 -3.40 9.90 2.91
C ALA A 28 -3.25 10.57 1.54
N HIS A 29 -3.78 9.93 0.50
CA HIS A 29 -3.77 10.44 -0.87
C HIS A 29 -5.03 11.25 -1.25
N GLU A 30 -5.74 11.82 -0.28
CA GLU A 30 -6.92 12.63 -0.56
C GLU A 30 -6.56 13.84 -1.44
N GLY A 31 -7.33 14.06 -2.51
CA GLY A 31 -7.07 15.12 -3.48
C GLY A 31 -5.97 14.83 -4.50
N GLN A 32 -5.14 13.81 -4.27
CA GLN A 32 -4.10 13.39 -5.22
C GLN A 32 -4.71 12.61 -6.39
N LYS A 33 -4.22 12.90 -7.60
CA LYS A 33 -4.67 12.26 -8.85
C LYS A 33 -3.49 11.69 -9.62
N ARG A 34 -3.73 10.60 -10.34
CA ARG A 34 -2.81 10.08 -11.35
C ARG A 34 -2.83 10.96 -12.60
N LEU A 35 -1.85 10.77 -13.48
CA LEU A 35 -1.81 11.41 -14.80
C LEU A 35 -3.06 11.08 -15.66
N SER A 36 -3.71 9.94 -15.41
CA SER A 36 -4.98 9.57 -16.06
C SER A 36 -6.18 10.40 -15.59
N GLY A 37 -6.06 11.13 -14.48
CA GLY A 37 -7.16 11.85 -13.82
C GLY A 37 -7.87 11.06 -12.72
N ASP A 38 -7.57 9.76 -12.57
CA ASP A 38 -8.13 8.92 -11.51
C ASP A 38 -7.55 9.27 -10.13
N ARG A 39 -8.25 8.88 -9.06
CA ARG A 39 -7.72 8.99 -7.69
C ARG A 39 -6.41 8.20 -7.55
N TYR A 40 -5.44 8.75 -6.83
CA TYR A 40 -4.16 8.07 -6.64
C TYR A 40 -4.29 6.68 -6.03
N VAL A 41 -5.17 6.52 -5.03
CA VAL A 41 -5.46 5.24 -4.37
C VAL A 41 -5.82 4.09 -5.33
N SER A 42 -6.31 4.40 -6.54
CA SER A 42 -6.55 3.39 -7.57
C SER A 42 -5.27 2.65 -7.96
N HIS A 43 -4.10 3.30 -7.94
CA HIS A 43 -2.81 2.63 -8.14
C HIS A 43 -2.54 1.59 -7.05
N CYS A 44 -2.63 1.99 -5.78
CA CYS A 44 -2.39 1.11 -4.63
C CYS A 44 -3.35 -0.09 -4.64
N VAL A 45 -4.60 0.11 -5.07
CA VAL A 45 -5.59 -0.96 -5.22
C VAL A 45 -5.20 -1.98 -6.30
N GLU A 46 -4.70 -1.53 -7.46
CA GLU A 46 -4.25 -2.44 -8.53
C GLU A 46 -2.99 -3.22 -8.11
N VAL A 47 -2.04 -2.59 -7.41
CA VAL A 47 -0.89 -3.28 -6.82
C VAL A 47 -1.35 -4.35 -5.83
N ALA A 48 -2.24 -4.00 -4.89
CA ALA A 48 -2.78 -4.94 -3.92
C ALA A 48 -3.50 -6.13 -4.58
N LYS A 49 -4.24 -5.89 -5.66
CA LYS A 49 -4.90 -6.94 -6.44
C LYS A 49 -3.88 -7.94 -7.01
N ILE A 50 -2.77 -7.46 -7.57
CA ILE A 50 -1.69 -8.33 -8.07
C ILE A 50 -1.13 -9.19 -6.92
N LEU A 51 -0.88 -8.61 -5.74
CA LEU A 51 -0.37 -9.35 -4.58
C LEU A 51 -1.37 -10.43 -4.10
N VAL A 52 -2.67 -10.13 -4.16
CA VAL A 52 -3.74 -11.11 -3.87
C VAL A 52 -3.72 -12.24 -4.90
N ASP A 53 -3.60 -11.94 -6.19
CA ASP A 53 -3.55 -12.91 -7.28
C ASP A 53 -2.29 -13.80 -7.22
N LEU A 54 -1.18 -13.26 -6.73
CA LEU A 54 0.06 -13.99 -6.41
C LEU A 54 -0.03 -14.83 -5.13
N GLN A 55 -1.21 -14.92 -4.52
CA GLN A 55 -1.49 -15.68 -3.30
C GLN A 55 -0.69 -15.25 -2.07
N LEU A 56 -0.17 -14.02 -2.04
CA LEU A 56 0.58 -13.50 -0.90
C LEU A 56 -0.32 -13.26 0.32
N ASP A 57 0.30 -13.06 1.47
CA ASP A 57 -0.32 -12.93 2.77
C ASP A 57 -0.85 -11.51 3.04
N SER A 58 -1.65 -11.37 4.11
CA SER A 58 -2.31 -10.11 4.47
C SER A 58 -1.32 -8.97 4.71
N THR A 59 -0.18 -9.26 5.34
CA THR A 59 0.88 -8.28 5.63
C THR A 59 1.44 -7.71 4.33
N THR A 60 1.75 -8.56 3.35
CA THR A 60 2.25 -8.11 2.05
C THR A 60 1.20 -7.31 1.28
N VAL A 61 -0.05 -7.78 1.22
CA VAL A 61 -1.14 -7.07 0.53
C VAL A 61 -1.44 -5.72 1.19
N ALA A 62 -1.44 -5.66 2.52
CA ALA A 62 -1.60 -4.41 3.27
C ALA A 62 -0.46 -3.44 2.98
N SER A 63 0.79 -3.92 2.96
CA SER A 63 1.96 -3.12 2.62
C SER A 63 1.84 -2.53 1.21
N GLY A 64 1.36 -3.31 0.23
CA GLY A 64 1.10 -2.81 -1.12
C GLY A 64 0.02 -1.71 -1.19
N LEU A 65 -1.00 -1.75 -0.31
CA LEU A 65 -2.01 -0.70 -0.22
C LEU A 65 -1.46 0.62 0.31
N VAL A 66 -0.43 0.58 1.17
CA VAL A 66 0.13 1.77 1.83
C VAL A 66 1.55 2.13 1.37
N HIS A 67 2.14 1.42 0.41
CA HIS A 67 3.58 1.55 0.12
C HIS A 67 4.06 2.96 -0.22
N ASP A 68 3.26 3.73 -0.96
CA ASP A 68 3.62 5.09 -1.40
C ASP A 68 3.25 6.20 -0.40
N VAL A 69 2.57 5.88 0.70
CA VAL A 69 2.05 6.93 1.60
C VAL A 69 3.20 7.71 2.25
N VAL A 70 4.33 7.07 2.51
CA VAL A 70 5.51 7.73 3.10
C VAL A 70 6.25 8.57 2.06
N GLU A 71 6.23 8.17 0.78
CA GLU A 71 6.92 8.88 -0.30
C GLU A 71 6.14 10.10 -0.80
N ASP A 72 4.82 9.98 -0.91
CA ASP A 72 3.97 10.95 -1.61
C ASP A 72 3.11 11.82 -0.68
N THR A 73 3.12 11.57 0.63
CA THR A 73 2.25 12.27 1.59
C THR A 73 3.01 12.70 2.84
N ALA A 74 2.31 13.27 3.82
CA ALA A 74 2.89 13.68 5.10
C ALA A 74 3.00 12.52 6.13
N VAL A 75 2.55 11.32 5.76
CA VAL A 75 2.59 10.14 6.63
C VAL A 75 4.04 9.70 6.86
N THR A 76 4.37 9.34 8.10
CA THR A 76 5.69 8.84 8.49
C THR A 76 5.68 7.32 8.71
N VAL A 77 6.87 6.71 8.76
CA VAL A 77 7.01 5.28 9.12
C VAL A 77 6.46 5.01 10.52
N ASP A 78 6.62 5.96 11.45
CA ASP A 78 6.09 5.85 12.83
C ASP A 78 4.54 5.80 12.83
N ASP A 79 3.88 6.57 11.96
CA ASP A 79 2.42 6.51 11.80
C ASP A 79 1.96 5.14 11.28
N ILE A 80 2.73 4.53 10.38
CA ILE A 80 2.46 3.18 9.86
C ILE A 80 2.67 2.13 10.95
N GLU A 81 3.74 2.23 11.74
CA GLU A 81 3.98 1.32 12.87
C GLU A 81 2.87 1.42 13.91
N ALA A 82 2.38 2.63 14.21
CA ALA A 82 1.29 2.84 15.15
C ALA A 82 -0.04 2.23 14.68
N GLU A 83 -0.35 2.32 13.38
CA GLU A 83 -1.64 1.85 12.83
C GLU A 83 -1.61 0.34 12.47
N PHE A 84 -0.49 -0.17 11.95
CA PHE A 84 -0.40 -1.49 11.32
C PHE A 84 0.61 -2.43 11.99
N GLY A 85 1.42 -1.91 12.90
CA GLY A 85 2.47 -2.67 13.59
C GLY A 85 3.80 -2.66 12.84
N LYS A 86 4.83 -3.12 13.56
CA LYS A 86 6.23 -3.04 13.15
C LYS A 86 6.55 -3.74 11.83
N GLU A 87 5.96 -4.90 11.58
CA GLU A 87 6.26 -5.69 10.38
C GLU A 87 5.90 -4.94 9.07
N ILE A 88 4.71 -4.34 9.02
CA ILE A 88 4.28 -3.55 7.86
C ILE A 88 5.12 -2.28 7.73
N ALA A 89 5.47 -1.62 8.85
CA ALA A 89 6.33 -0.45 8.85
C ALA A 89 7.72 -0.74 8.29
N GLU A 90 8.34 -1.86 8.67
CA GLU A 90 9.65 -2.29 8.15
C GLU A 90 9.60 -2.57 6.64
N ILE A 91 8.51 -3.17 6.15
CA ILE A 91 8.34 -3.41 4.70
C ILE A 91 8.22 -2.08 3.95
N VAL A 92 7.37 -1.16 4.41
CA VAL A 92 7.16 0.15 3.77
C VAL A 92 8.45 0.96 3.76
N ASP A 93 9.14 1.07 4.90
CA ASP A 93 10.43 1.75 5.00
C ASP A 93 11.49 1.14 4.07
N GLY A 94 11.52 -0.19 3.97
CA GLY A 94 12.38 -0.91 3.04
C GLY A 94 12.09 -0.58 1.57
N LEU A 95 10.82 -0.54 1.17
CA LEU A 95 10.39 -0.17 -0.19
C LEU A 95 10.80 1.26 -0.54
N THR A 96 10.56 2.21 0.38
CA THR A 96 10.93 3.62 0.18
C THR A 96 12.44 3.79 0.00
N LYS A 97 13.25 3.10 0.81
CA LYS A 97 14.72 3.13 0.68
C LYS A 97 15.20 2.58 -0.66
N ILE A 98 14.58 1.52 -1.17
CA ILE A 98 14.91 0.96 -2.48
C ILE A 98 14.58 1.96 -3.60
N GLY A 99 13.45 2.65 -3.52
CA GLY A 99 13.06 3.71 -4.45
C GLY A 99 14.07 4.87 -4.52
N HIS A 100 14.73 5.17 -3.41
CA HIS A 100 15.73 6.24 -3.31
C HIS A 100 17.17 5.83 -3.62
N LEU A 101 17.44 4.56 -3.98
CA LEU A 101 18.79 4.15 -4.34
C LEU A 101 19.25 4.90 -5.61
N PRO A 102 20.41 5.56 -5.59
CA PRO A 102 20.94 6.20 -6.79
C PRO A 102 21.21 5.14 -7.84
N LEU A 103 20.52 5.24 -8.98
CA LEU A 103 20.79 4.42 -10.16
C LEU A 103 22.13 4.83 -10.75
N ASN A 104 23.21 4.33 -10.16
CA ASN A 104 24.54 4.39 -10.74
C ASN A 104 24.62 3.32 -11.83
N SER A 105 23.97 3.55 -12.97
CA SER A 105 24.21 2.79 -14.19
C SER A 105 25.54 3.23 -14.79
N SER A 106 26.64 2.72 -14.23
CA SER A 106 27.88 2.63 -14.99
C SER A 106 27.74 1.46 -15.96
N GLN A 107 27.25 1.76 -17.18
CA GLN A 107 27.59 1.01 -18.38
C GLN A 107 28.58 1.83 -19.19
#